data_AF-A0A973E2B3-F1
#
_entry.id   AF-A0A973E2B3-F1
#
_cell.length_a   1.000
_cell.length_b   1.000
_cell.length_c   1.000
_cell.angle_alpha   90.00
_cell.angle_beta   90.00
_cell.angle_gamma   90.00
#
_symmetry.space_group_name_H-M   'P 1'
#
loop_
_entity.id
_entity.type
_entity.pdbx_description
1 polymer ?
#
loop_
_entity_poly.entity_id
_entity_poly.type
_entity_poly.pdbx_seq_one_letter_code
_entity_poly.pdbx_strand_id
1 'polypeptide(L)'
;MIFSFLPQLAFVYLLLFARIGAIIMQLPGFGETYVSVRIRLVFALLLTLVFFPMLNANFANIPPTLNGVFLLLIQELLIGLFIGASIKLFMSALGIAGTVISMQTGLGSAMSFDPTQGSQAPFFSTMLNLAAVTLIFVSDLHHLFFSAMIDSYTLFPTDGIGFLPIGDFAAMAMDSISKSFYLAMQLSAPFILYGVVFNVGLGILAKLMPQIQIYFVAMPANIGIGFVLIMLLFASMILWFLDSFGIMMQGFVL
;
A
#
# COMPACT_ATOMS: atom_id res chain seq x y z
N MET A 1 39.31 -25.37 1.51
CA MET A 1 38.24 -25.38 2.52
C MET A 1 37.38 -24.10 2.52
N ILE A 2 37.94 -22.91 2.25
CA ILE A 2 37.15 -21.66 2.19
C ILE A 2 36.26 -21.57 0.91
N PHE A 3 36.76 -22.04 -0.25
CA PHE A 3 36.04 -21.95 -1.52
C PHE A 3 34.77 -22.80 -1.62
N SER A 4 34.58 -23.83 -0.79
CA SER A 4 33.38 -24.68 -0.79
C SER A 4 32.18 -24.05 -0.09
N PHE A 5 32.38 -22.96 0.67
CA PHE A 5 31.30 -22.25 1.38
C PHE A 5 30.70 -21.10 0.57
N LEU A 6 31.45 -20.58 -0.41
CA LEU A 6 31.01 -19.48 -1.28
C LEU A 6 29.70 -19.78 -2.03
N PRO A 7 29.47 -20.99 -2.57
CA PRO A 7 28.21 -21.32 -3.23
C PRO A 7 27.01 -21.28 -2.28
N GLN A 8 27.18 -21.79 -1.06
CA GLN A 8 26.13 -21.79 -0.03
C GLN A 8 25.76 -20.36 0.37
N LEU A 9 26.75 -19.49 0.61
CA LEU A 9 26.46 -18.10 0.93
C LEU A 9 25.77 -17.37 -0.22
N ALA A 10 26.25 -17.55 -1.46
CA ALA A 10 25.65 -16.91 -2.62
C ALA A 10 24.18 -17.34 -2.80
N PHE A 11 23.89 -18.62 -2.56
CA PHE A 11 22.53 -19.15 -2.59
C PHE A 11 21.63 -18.53 -1.51
N VAL A 12 22.07 -18.52 -0.25
CA VAL A 12 21.29 -17.92 0.85
C VAL A 12 21.07 -16.43 0.61
N TYR A 13 22.11 -15.72 0.16
CA TYR A 13 22.03 -14.30 -0.15
C TYR A 13 21.01 -14.03 -1.28
N LEU A 14 20.98 -14.88 -2.30
CA LEU A 14 20.06 -14.76 -3.41
C LEU A 14 18.60 -15.00 -2.97
N LEU A 15 18.35 -15.96 -2.08
CA LEU A 15 17.02 -16.20 -1.51
C LEU A 15 16.54 -15.03 -0.65
N LEU A 16 17.42 -14.52 0.23
CA LEU A 16 17.14 -13.33 1.03
C LEU A 16 16.82 -12.13 0.15
N PHE A 17 17.64 -11.91 -0.89
CA PHE A 17 17.42 -10.83 -1.86
C PHE A 17 16.09 -10.98 -2.60
N ALA A 18 15.69 -12.20 -2.97
CA ALA A 18 14.41 -12.43 -3.65
C ALA A 18 13.22 -11.98 -2.80
N ARG A 19 13.17 -12.34 -1.50
CA ARG A 19 12.10 -11.93 -0.58
C ARG A 19 12.16 -10.44 -0.27
N ILE A 20 13.32 -9.95 0.20
CA ILE A 20 13.51 -8.54 0.60
C ILE A 20 13.27 -7.61 -0.60
N GLY A 21 13.83 -7.95 -1.76
CA GLY A 21 13.64 -7.20 -2.99
C GLY A 21 12.18 -7.12 -3.41
N ALA A 22 11.45 -8.24 -3.34
CA ALA A 22 10.01 -8.25 -3.65
C ALA A 22 9.20 -7.37 -2.69
N ILE A 23 9.52 -7.36 -1.39
CA ILE A 23 8.88 -6.47 -0.41
C ILE A 23 9.16 -5.00 -0.74
N ILE A 24 10.44 -4.63 -0.91
CA ILE A 24 10.87 -3.25 -1.21
C ILE A 24 10.21 -2.70 -2.48
N MET A 25 10.01 -3.54 -3.51
CA MET A 25 9.36 -3.12 -4.74
C MET A 25 7.90 -2.68 -4.57
N GLN A 26 7.20 -3.14 -3.53
CA GLN A 26 5.81 -2.79 -3.26
C GLN A 26 5.64 -1.81 -2.10
N LEU A 27 6.69 -1.59 -1.33
CA LEU A 27 6.63 -0.83 -0.09
C LEU A 27 6.34 0.66 -0.34
N PRO A 28 5.38 1.28 0.37
CA PRO A 28 5.05 2.70 0.15
C PRO A 28 6.25 3.62 0.39
N GLY A 29 6.42 4.63 -0.45
CA GLY A 29 7.56 5.55 -0.42
C GLY A 29 8.79 5.06 -1.21
N PHE A 30 9.09 3.76 -1.16
CA PHE A 30 10.24 3.18 -1.90
C PHE A 30 9.84 2.57 -3.24
N GLY A 31 8.72 1.83 -3.28
CA GLY A 31 8.22 1.08 -4.44
C GLY A 31 7.51 1.92 -5.50
N GLU A 32 7.45 3.24 -5.30
CA GLU A 32 6.71 4.17 -6.14
C GLU A 32 7.42 4.48 -7.47
N THR A 33 6.64 4.97 -8.45
CA THR A 33 7.13 5.23 -9.82
C THR A 33 8.15 6.37 -9.89
N TYR A 34 8.11 7.30 -8.94
CA TYR A 34 9.10 8.39 -8.84
C TYR A 34 10.48 7.91 -8.37
N VAL A 35 10.60 6.69 -7.84
CA VAL A 35 11.89 6.07 -7.52
C VAL A 35 12.31 5.14 -8.65
N SER A 36 13.46 5.44 -9.27
CA SER A 36 13.97 4.61 -10.36
C SER A 36 14.17 3.14 -9.92
N VAL A 37 13.87 2.20 -10.81
CA VAL A 37 14.03 0.75 -10.54
C VAL A 37 15.45 0.42 -10.08
N ARG A 38 16.46 1.11 -10.64
CA ARG A 38 17.87 0.90 -10.30
C ARG A 38 18.16 1.24 -8.84
N ILE A 39 17.64 2.37 -8.35
CA ILE A 39 17.81 2.78 -6.94
C ILE A 39 17.15 1.75 -6.02
N ARG A 40 15.93 1.30 -6.36
CA ARG A 40 15.22 0.27 -5.58
C ARG A 40 16.00 -1.04 -5.49
N LEU A 41 16.57 -1.50 -6.60
CA LEU A 41 17.38 -2.72 -6.64
C LEU A 41 18.68 -2.59 -5.84
N VAL A 42 19.40 -1.48 -5.97
CA VAL A 42 20.62 -1.23 -5.19
C VAL A 42 20.30 -1.16 -3.70
N PHE A 43 19.21 -0.50 -3.32
CA PHE A 43 18.77 -0.43 -1.93
C PHE A 43 18.43 -1.82 -1.38
N ALA A 44 17.67 -2.63 -2.12
CA ALA A 44 17.36 -4.01 -1.73
C ALA A 44 18.62 -4.88 -1.58
N LEU A 45 19.60 -4.75 -2.48
CA LEU A 45 20.88 -5.45 -2.37
C LEU A 45 21.62 -5.04 -1.09
N LEU A 46 21.76 -3.73 -0.82
CA LEU A 46 22.43 -3.25 0.39
C LEU A 46 21.72 -3.70 1.67
N LEU A 47 20.38 -3.63 1.69
CA LEU A 47 19.58 -4.07 2.83
C LEU A 47 19.75 -5.57 3.09
N THR A 48 19.77 -6.37 2.02
CA THR A 48 20.02 -7.82 2.11
C THR A 48 21.39 -8.09 2.75
N LEU A 49 22.41 -7.32 2.38
CA LEU A 49 23.76 -7.43 2.94
C LEU A 49 23.77 -7.14 4.45
N VAL A 50 22.96 -6.18 4.91
CA VAL A 50 22.82 -5.84 6.34
C VAL A 50 22.09 -6.95 7.11
N PHE A 51 21.04 -7.55 6.55
CA PHE A 51 20.27 -8.61 7.22
C PHE A 51 20.90 -10.00 7.11
N PHE A 52 21.80 -10.21 6.14
CA PHE A 52 22.48 -11.47 5.90
C PHE A 52 23.05 -12.15 7.16
N PRO A 53 23.88 -11.50 8.01
CA PRO A 53 24.46 -12.16 9.18
C PRO A 53 23.41 -12.58 10.21
N MET A 54 22.26 -11.92 10.26
CA MET A 54 21.18 -12.22 11.20
C MET A 54 20.34 -13.41 10.73
N LEU A 55 20.14 -13.56 9.42
CA LEU A 55 19.19 -14.52 8.85
C LEU A 55 19.84 -15.77 8.24
N ASN A 56 21.16 -15.76 8.02
CA ASN A 56 21.87 -16.88 7.38
C ASN A 56 21.67 -18.22 8.13
N ALA A 57 21.50 -18.19 9.45
CA ALA A 57 21.28 -19.40 10.26
C ALA A 57 19.91 -20.08 10.01
N ASN A 58 18.94 -19.37 9.42
CA ASN A 58 17.59 -19.86 9.20
C ASN A 58 17.44 -20.70 7.92
N PHE A 59 18.48 -20.75 7.07
CA PHE A 59 18.41 -21.45 5.79
C PHE A 59 19.07 -22.82 5.85
N ALA A 60 18.38 -23.82 5.30
CA ALA A 60 18.93 -25.15 5.08
C ALA A 60 20.02 -25.16 3.99
N ASN A 61 20.77 -26.26 3.91
CA ASN A 61 21.77 -26.48 2.86
C ASN A 61 21.14 -26.41 1.46
N ILE A 62 21.93 -26.01 0.46
CA ILE A 62 21.50 -25.99 -0.96
C ILE A 62 20.85 -27.33 -1.33
N PRO A 63 19.63 -27.33 -1.89
CA PRO A 63 19.01 -28.54 -2.40
C PRO A 63 19.89 -29.25 -3.43
N PRO A 64 19.94 -30.59 -3.42
CA PRO A 64 20.77 -31.35 -4.36
C PRO A 64 20.29 -31.27 -5.82
N THR A 65 19.08 -30.75 -6.06
CA THR A 65 18.48 -30.62 -7.39
C THR A 65 18.27 -29.16 -7.79
N LEU A 66 18.50 -28.86 -9.07
CA LEU A 66 18.28 -27.52 -9.64
C LEU A 66 16.81 -27.09 -9.50
N ASN A 67 15.88 -28.02 -9.66
CA ASN A 67 14.45 -27.76 -9.47
C ASN A 67 14.13 -27.31 -8.03
N GLY A 68 14.79 -27.87 -7.03
CA GLY A 68 14.61 -27.44 -5.63
C GLY A 68 15.08 -26.01 -5.40
N VAL A 69 16.22 -25.62 -5.99
CA VAL A 69 16.75 -24.26 -5.95
C VAL A 69 15.77 -23.26 -6.57
N PHE A 70 15.23 -23.57 -7.76
CA PHE A 70 14.25 -22.71 -8.43
C PHE A 70 12.94 -22.58 -7.66
N LEU A 71 12.44 -23.68 -7.08
CA LEU A 71 11.19 -23.68 -6.33
C LEU A 71 11.30 -22.82 -5.07
N LEU A 72 12.40 -22.93 -4.32
CA LEU A 72 12.67 -22.08 -3.15
C LEU A 72 12.76 -20.60 -3.54
N LEU A 73 13.43 -20.27 -4.64
CA LEU A 73 13.52 -18.88 -5.13
C LEU A 73 12.13 -18.31 -5.42
N ILE A 74 11.29 -19.06 -6.12
CA ILE A 74 9.90 -18.66 -6.41
C ILE A 74 9.10 -18.49 -5.11
N GLN A 75 9.25 -19.41 -4.16
CA GLN A 75 8.59 -19.33 -2.86
C GLN A 75 8.97 -18.05 -2.10
N GLU A 76 10.26 -17.74 -1.99
CA GLU A 76 10.76 -16.53 -1.33
C GLU A 76 10.24 -15.25 -2.01
N LEU A 77 10.22 -15.24 -3.34
CA LEU A 77 9.68 -14.12 -4.11
C LEU A 77 8.17 -13.95 -3.92
N LEU A 78 7.40 -15.04 -3.88
CA LEU A 78 5.96 -15.01 -3.64
C LEU A 78 5.62 -14.53 -2.22
N ILE A 79 6.36 -14.98 -1.20
CA ILE A 79 6.20 -14.51 0.19
C ILE A 79 6.47 -13.00 0.26
N GLY A 80 7.57 -12.55 -0.34
CA GLY A 80 7.93 -11.14 -0.34
C GLY A 80 6.91 -10.27 -1.09
N LEU A 81 6.43 -10.75 -2.25
CA LEU A 81 5.36 -10.08 -2.99
C LEU A 81 4.07 -10.01 -2.19
N PHE A 82 3.71 -11.09 -1.49
CA PHE A 82 2.52 -11.13 -0.66
C PHE A 82 2.56 -10.08 0.45
N ILE A 83 3.63 -10.06 1.25
CA ILE A 83 3.79 -9.10 2.35
C ILE A 83 3.75 -7.66 1.82
N GLY A 84 4.54 -7.38 0.78
CA GLY A 84 4.57 -6.06 0.16
C GLY A 84 3.22 -5.65 -0.44
N ALA A 85 2.51 -6.58 -1.09
CA ALA A 85 1.20 -6.34 -1.66
C ALA A 85 0.14 -6.06 -0.57
N SER A 86 0.18 -6.75 0.57
CA SER A 86 -0.74 -6.50 1.69
C SER A 86 -0.56 -5.08 2.25
N ILE A 87 0.68 -4.62 2.43
CA ILE A 87 0.98 -3.24 2.86
C ILE A 87 0.48 -2.23 1.83
N LYS A 88 0.76 -2.47 0.54
CA LYS A 88 0.33 -1.58 -0.56
C LYS A 88 -1.19 -1.54 -0.72
N LEU A 89 -1.85 -2.67 -0.53
CA LEU A 89 -3.31 -2.77 -0.55
C LEU A 89 -3.93 -1.95 0.59
N PHE A 90 -3.32 -1.93 1.76
CA PHE A 90 -3.79 -1.07 2.85
C PHE A 90 -3.65 0.41 2.51
N MET A 91 -2.52 0.82 1.92
CA MET A 91 -2.32 2.19 1.41
C MET A 91 -3.35 2.58 0.35
N SER A 92 -3.82 1.61 -0.44
CA SER A 92 -4.87 1.84 -1.45
C SER A 92 -6.18 2.37 -0.85
N ALA A 93 -6.43 2.15 0.45
CA ALA A 93 -7.58 2.71 1.16
C ALA A 93 -7.63 4.24 1.05
N LEU A 94 -6.48 4.92 1.14
CA LEU A 94 -6.37 6.37 0.94
C LEU A 94 -6.64 6.78 -0.51
N GLY A 95 -6.19 5.95 -1.46
CA GLY A 95 -6.46 6.15 -2.88
C GLY A 95 -7.95 6.08 -3.20
N ILE A 96 -8.64 5.08 -2.64
CA ILE A 96 -10.09 4.90 -2.78
C ILE A 96 -10.83 6.04 -2.08
N ALA A 97 -10.50 6.35 -0.82
CA ALA A 97 -11.12 7.44 -0.08
C ALA A 97 -10.95 8.78 -0.81
N GLY A 98 -9.75 9.08 -1.29
CA GLY A 98 -9.48 10.28 -2.08
C GLY A 98 -10.29 10.34 -3.38
N THR A 99 -10.49 9.20 -4.05
CA THR A 99 -11.32 9.12 -5.25
C THR A 99 -12.77 9.47 -4.92
N VAL A 100 -13.32 8.88 -3.86
CA VAL A 100 -14.68 9.15 -3.41
C VAL A 100 -14.84 10.63 -3.04
N ILE A 101 -13.88 11.21 -2.31
CA ILE A 101 -13.90 12.63 -1.93
C ILE A 101 -13.87 13.52 -3.17
N SER A 102 -13.02 13.22 -4.16
CA SER A 102 -12.98 13.95 -5.42
C SER A 102 -14.31 13.86 -6.18
N MET A 103 -14.97 12.71 -6.17
CA MET A 103 -16.29 12.55 -6.79
C MET A 103 -17.36 13.36 -6.08
N GLN A 104 -17.41 13.34 -4.74
CA GLN A 104 -18.44 14.05 -3.97
C GLN A 104 -18.30 15.58 -4.06
N THR A 105 -17.07 16.08 -4.09
CA THR A 105 -16.76 17.53 -4.16
C THR A 105 -16.81 18.11 -5.57
N GLY A 106 -17.06 17.28 -6.59
CA GLY A 106 -17.18 17.71 -8.00
C GLY A 106 -15.85 17.83 -8.74
N LEU A 107 -14.70 17.71 -8.06
CA LEU A 107 -13.36 17.70 -8.67
C LEU A 107 -13.12 16.50 -9.59
N GLY A 108 -13.86 15.40 -9.41
CA GLY A 108 -13.77 14.22 -10.27
C GLY A 108 -14.19 14.48 -11.73
N SER A 109 -15.04 15.48 -11.97
CA SER A 109 -15.51 15.83 -13.32
C SER A 109 -14.39 16.41 -14.20
N ALA A 110 -13.40 17.10 -13.61
CA ALA A 110 -12.25 17.62 -14.34
C ALA A 110 -11.42 16.51 -15.02
N MET A 111 -11.49 15.29 -14.48
CA MET A 111 -10.69 14.15 -14.95
C MET A 111 -11.36 13.37 -16.08
N SER A 112 -12.66 13.55 -16.30
CA SER A 112 -13.39 12.90 -17.40
C SER A 112 -13.27 13.62 -18.74
N PHE A 113 -12.77 14.86 -18.76
CA PHE A 113 -12.74 15.68 -19.98
C PHE A 113 -11.56 15.36 -20.91
N ASP A 114 -10.50 14.69 -20.44
CA ASP A 114 -9.39 14.27 -21.29
C ASP A 114 -8.86 12.86 -20.94
N PRO A 115 -9.44 11.80 -21.53
CA PRO A 115 -8.92 10.43 -21.38
C PRO A 115 -7.61 10.18 -22.15
N THR A 116 -7.15 11.12 -23.00
CA THR A 116 -5.94 10.95 -23.82
C THR A 116 -4.64 11.26 -23.07
N GLN A 117 -4.73 12.01 -21.96
CA GLN A 117 -3.61 12.34 -21.07
C GLN A 117 -3.28 11.24 -20.04
N GLY A 118 -3.90 10.06 -20.18
CA GLY A 118 -3.86 8.99 -19.17
C GLY A 118 -4.80 9.28 -18.00
N SER A 119 -5.18 8.26 -17.24
CA SER A 119 -5.97 8.49 -16.03
C SER A 119 -5.10 9.26 -15.03
N GLN A 120 -5.35 10.56 -14.87
CA GLN A 120 -4.77 11.30 -13.75
C GLN A 120 -5.25 10.65 -12.45
N ALA A 121 -4.38 10.55 -11.45
CA ALA A 121 -4.82 10.16 -10.11
C ALA A 121 -5.61 11.32 -9.50
N PRO A 122 -6.76 11.08 -8.81
CA PRO A 122 -7.55 12.17 -8.27
C PRO A 122 -6.71 13.02 -7.30
N PHE A 123 -6.92 14.33 -7.32
CA PHE A 123 -6.13 15.27 -6.50
C PHE A 123 -6.07 14.86 -5.03
N PHE A 124 -7.22 14.53 -4.42
CA PHE A 124 -7.27 14.12 -3.02
C PHE A 124 -6.62 12.77 -2.77
N SER A 125 -6.67 11.84 -3.72
CA SER A 125 -5.95 10.55 -3.62
C SER A 125 -4.45 10.79 -3.52
N THR A 126 -3.90 11.63 -4.39
CA THR A 126 -2.47 11.97 -4.38
C THR A 126 -2.09 12.71 -3.10
N MET A 127 -2.90 13.69 -2.69
CA MET A 127 -2.68 14.48 -1.47
C MET A 127 -2.66 13.62 -0.20
N LEU A 128 -3.66 12.74 -0.03
CA LEU A 128 -3.75 11.85 1.13
C LEU A 128 -2.62 10.82 1.16
N ASN A 129 -2.26 10.22 0.01
CA ASN A 129 -1.14 9.29 -0.07
C ASN A 129 0.19 9.96 0.28
N LEU A 130 0.46 11.15 -0.27
CA LEU A 130 1.69 11.87 0.02
C LEU A 130 1.80 12.24 1.50
N ALA A 131 0.70 12.70 2.11
CA ALA A 131 0.64 13.01 3.52
C ALA A 131 0.87 11.78 4.40
N ALA A 132 0.23 10.66 4.07
CA ALA A 132 0.40 9.41 4.81
C ALA A 132 1.82 8.88 4.72
N VAL A 133 2.42 8.82 3.53
CA VAL A 133 3.83 8.42 3.37
C VAL A 133 4.73 9.32 4.20
N THR A 134 4.58 10.64 4.08
CA THR A 134 5.39 11.61 4.84
C THR A 134 5.28 11.34 6.35
N LEU A 135 4.07 11.15 6.86
CA LEU A 135 3.85 10.95 8.29
C LEU A 135 4.27 9.56 8.77
N ILE A 136 4.23 8.52 7.93
CA ILE A 136 4.82 7.20 8.24
C ILE A 136 6.33 7.33 8.50
N PHE A 137 7.03 8.17 7.73
CA PHE A 137 8.46 8.41 7.95
C PHE A 137 8.70 9.31 9.17
N VAL A 138 7.92 10.37 9.36
CA VAL A 138 8.06 11.30 10.51
C VAL A 138 7.74 10.64 11.85
N SER A 139 6.82 9.68 11.87
CA SER A 139 6.41 8.93 13.07
C SER A 139 7.20 7.65 13.32
N ASP A 140 8.26 7.40 12.55
CA ASP A 140 9.09 6.19 12.65
C ASP A 140 8.35 4.86 12.41
N LEU A 141 7.10 4.89 11.93
CA LEU A 141 6.33 3.70 11.55
C LEU A 141 7.01 2.89 10.45
N HIS A 142 7.86 3.54 9.64
CA HIS A 142 8.65 2.85 8.62
C HIS A 142 9.61 1.80 9.18
N HIS A 143 9.98 1.85 10.47
CA HIS A 143 10.77 0.78 11.12
C HIS A 143 10.02 -0.55 11.20
N LEU A 144 8.68 -0.52 11.23
CA LEU A 144 7.85 -1.73 11.20
C LEU A 144 8.02 -2.49 9.88
N PHE A 145 8.41 -1.81 8.80
CA PHE A 145 8.73 -2.47 7.54
C PHE A 145 9.91 -3.41 7.65
N PHE A 146 10.98 -2.95 8.32
CA PHE A 146 12.18 -3.76 8.53
C PHE A 146 11.93 -4.89 9.51
N SER A 147 11.15 -4.62 10.57
CA SER A 147 10.74 -5.64 11.55
C SER A 147 9.92 -6.74 10.86
N ALA A 148 8.92 -6.37 10.06
CA ALA A 148 8.12 -7.31 9.28
C ALA A 148 8.96 -8.12 8.27
N MET A 149 10.01 -7.56 7.68
CA MET A 149 10.93 -8.30 6.81
C MET A 149 11.69 -9.39 7.58
N ILE A 150 12.19 -9.08 8.78
CA ILE A 150 12.95 -10.02 9.62
C ILE A 150 12.00 -11.09 10.17
N ASP A 151 10.88 -10.68 10.77
CA ASP A 151 9.91 -11.58 11.39
C ASP A 151 9.16 -12.43 10.36
N SER A 152 9.17 -12.03 9.08
CA SER A 152 8.67 -12.89 8.00
C SER A 152 9.38 -14.24 7.93
N TYR A 153 10.65 -14.32 8.36
CA TYR A 153 11.40 -15.59 8.38
C TYR A 153 11.01 -16.50 9.55
N THR A 154 10.39 -15.95 10.58
CA THR A 154 9.78 -16.73 11.66
C THR A 154 8.33 -17.11 11.36
N LEU A 155 7.57 -16.23 10.70
CA LEU A 155 6.18 -16.49 10.29
C LEU A 155 6.10 -17.45 9.10
N PHE A 156 7.04 -17.34 8.16
CA PHE A 156 7.19 -18.20 6.99
C PHE A 156 8.61 -18.76 6.94
N PRO A 157 8.88 -19.81 7.74
CA PRO A 157 10.20 -20.46 7.79
C PRO A 157 10.59 -21.04 6.42
N THR A 158 11.90 -21.03 6.15
CA THR A 158 12.51 -21.59 4.93
C THR A 158 13.12 -22.96 5.22
N ASP A 159 12.37 -23.83 5.91
CA ASP A 159 12.80 -25.13 6.42
C ASP A 159 12.62 -26.30 5.43
N GLY A 160 12.27 -26.02 4.18
CA GLY A 160 12.33 -27.00 3.08
C GLY A 160 11.46 -26.65 1.89
N ILE A 161 11.41 -27.55 0.90
CA ILE A 161 10.43 -27.53 -0.20
C ILE A 161 9.06 -27.91 0.39
N GLY A 162 8.50 -27.00 1.18
CA GLY A 162 7.18 -27.13 1.80
C GLY A 162 6.12 -26.47 0.93
N PHE A 163 4.89 -26.99 0.99
CA PHE A 163 3.75 -26.30 0.40
C PHE A 163 3.57 -24.95 1.11
N LEU A 164 3.58 -23.85 0.36
CA LEU A 164 3.12 -22.57 0.89
C LEU A 164 1.74 -22.80 1.54
N PRO A 165 1.48 -22.28 2.74
CA PRO A 165 0.16 -22.36 3.38
C PRO A 165 -0.87 -21.50 2.63
N ILE A 166 -1.27 -21.91 1.42
CA ILE A 166 -2.11 -21.15 0.49
C ILE A 166 -3.43 -20.72 1.14
N GLY A 167 -3.99 -21.55 2.05
CA GLY A 167 -5.19 -21.23 2.80
C GLY A 167 -5.01 -20.01 3.71
N ASP A 168 -3.90 -19.94 4.44
CA ASP A 168 -3.59 -18.83 5.35
C ASP A 168 -3.26 -17.57 4.57
N PHE A 169 -2.53 -17.69 3.44
CA PHE A 169 -2.29 -16.57 2.51
C PHE A 169 -3.61 -15.98 1.99
N ALA A 170 -4.54 -16.83 1.56
CA ALA A 170 -5.82 -16.39 1.02
C ALA A 170 -6.69 -15.72 2.11
N ALA A 171 -6.75 -16.29 3.31
CA ALA A 171 -7.49 -15.71 4.44
C ALA A 171 -6.94 -14.33 4.82
N MET A 172 -5.62 -14.22 4.91
CA MET A 172 -4.93 -12.97 5.26
C MET A 172 -5.01 -11.92 4.15
N ALA A 173 -5.01 -12.33 2.87
CA ALA A 173 -5.31 -11.44 1.75
C ALA A 173 -6.74 -10.89 1.85
N MET A 174 -7.73 -11.77 2.09
CA MET A 174 -9.13 -11.36 2.23
C MET A 174 -9.31 -10.39 3.40
N ASP A 175 -8.72 -10.68 4.55
CA ASP A 175 -8.75 -9.79 5.72
C ASP A 175 -8.12 -8.42 5.40
N SER A 176 -6.98 -8.40 4.70
CA SER A 176 -6.33 -7.15 4.26
C SER A 176 -7.21 -6.34 3.30
N ILE A 177 -7.92 -7.00 2.38
CA ILE A 177 -8.88 -6.36 1.46
C ILE A 177 -10.07 -5.79 2.25
N SER A 178 -10.65 -6.58 3.16
CA SER A 178 -11.79 -6.15 3.96
C SER A 178 -11.45 -4.96 4.85
N LYS A 179 -10.29 -5.00 5.53
CA LYS A 179 -9.81 -3.89 6.38
C LYS A 179 -9.51 -2.64 5.58
N SER A 180 -8.86 -2.75 4.43
CA SER A 180 -8.54 -1.58 3.59
C SER A 180 -9.80 -0.94 3.01
N PHE A 181 -10.77 -1.74 2.55
CA PHE A 181 -12.05 -1.23 2.06
C PHE A 181 -12.87 -0.59 3.19
N TYR A 182 -12.92 -1.22 4.36
CA TYR A 182 -13.60 -0.67 5.52
C TYR A 182 -13.00 0.69 5.92
N LEU A 183 -11.67 0.79 5.97
CA LEU A 183 -10.97 2.04 6.26
C LEU A 183 -11.26 3.11 5.19
N ALA A 184 -11.25 2.75 3.91
CA ALA A 184 -11.58 3.66 2.82
C ALA A 184 -13.00 4.23 2.96
N MET A 185 -13.98 3.38 3.29
CA MET A 185 -15.36 3.78 3.54
C MET A 185 -15.47 4.67 4.77
N GLN A 186 -14.75 4.35 5.85
CA GLN A 186 -14.75 5.16 7.07
C GLN A 186 -14.17 6.56 6.85
N LEU A 187 -13.05 6.65 6.11
CA LEU A 187 -12.42 7.93 5.76
C LEU A 187 -13.28 8.77 4.82
N SER A 188 -14.03 8.14 3.90
CA SER A 188 -14.89 8.83 2.94
C SER A 188 -16.31 9.10 3.44
N ALA A 189 -16.75 8.43 4.51
CA ALA A 189 -18.10 8.56 5.09
C ALA A 189 -18.60 10.01 5.28
N PRO A 190 -17.84 10.94 5.89
CA PRO A 190 -18.33 12.32 6.06
C PRO A 190 -18.58 13.03 4.72
N PHE A 191 -17.79 12.72 3.70
CA PHE A 191 -17.96 13.28 2.35
C PHE A 191 -19.11 12.65 1.59
N ILE A 192 -19.37 11.36 1.80
CA ILE A 192 -20.55 10.69 1.25
C ILE A 192 -21.82 11.32 1.84
N LEU A 193 -21.90 11.49 3.16
CA LEU A 193 -23.04 12.11 3.83
C LEU A 193 -23.25 13.55 3.34
N TYR A 194 -22.18 14.34 3.30
CA TYR A 194 -22.19 15.67 2.73
C TYR A 194 -22.72 15.67 1.29
N GLY A 195 -22.15 14.82 0.43
CA GLY A 195 -22.50 14.74 -0.98
C GLY A 195 -23.97 14.38 -1.18
N VAL A 196 -24.51 13.45 -0.40
CA VAL A 196 -25.94 13.12 -0.43
C VAL A 196 -26.80 14.34 -0.08
N VAL A 197 -26.50 15.02 1.04
CA VAL A 197 -27.25 16.22 1.46
C VAL A 197 -27.16 17.33 0.42
N PHE A 198 -25.97 17.56 -0.12
CA PHE A 198 -25.72 18.58 -1.13
C PHE A 198 -26.50 18.29 -2.42
N ASN A 199 -26.41 17.06 -2.95
CA ASN A 199 -27.12 16.68 -4.17
C ASN A 199 -28.65 16.69 -4.02
N VAL A 200 -29.17 16.30 -2.85
CA VAL A 200 -30.62 16.43 -2.56
C VAL A 200 -31.03 17.90 -2.53
N GLY A 201 -30.25 18.76 -1.86
CA GLY A 201 -30.48 20.21 -1.85
C GLY A 201 -30.48 20.81 -3.25
N LEU A 202 -29.52 20.42 -4.10
CA LEU A 202 -29.48 20.81 -5.50
C LEU A 202 -30.69 20.32 -6.30
N GLY A 203 -31.15 19.10 -6.08
CA GLY A 203 -32.34 18.57 -6.74
C GLY A 203 -33.60 19.37 -6.40
N ILE A 204 -33.73 19.82 -5.15
CA ILE A 204 -34.83 20.70 -4.73
C ILE A 204 -34.71 22.07 -5.41
N LEU A 205 -33.53 22.68 -5.40
CA LEU A 205 -33.26 23.95 -6.09
C LEU A 205 -33.56 23.85 -7.60
N ALA A 206 -33.17 22.74 -8.23
CA ALA A 206 -33.43 22.47 -9.65
C ALA A 206 -34.92 22.46 -9.99
N LYS A 207 -35.75 21.96 -9.07
CA LYS A 207 -37.20 21.98 -9.21
C LYS A 207 -37.80 23.37 -8.99
N LEU A 208 -37.21 24.19 -8.10
CA LEU A 208 -37.70 25.53 -7.79
C LEU A 208 -37.34 26.58 -8.85
N MET A 209 -36.17 26.46 -9.47
CA MET A 209 -35.68 27.41 -10.48
C MET A 209 -35.25 26.69 -11.78
N PRO A 210 -36.18 26.08 -12.53
CA PRO A 210 -35.87 25.24 -13.69
C PRO A 210 -35.29 26.02 -14.89
N GLN A 211 -35.43 27.35 -14.90
CA GLN A 211 -34.92 28.21 -15.98
C GLN A 211 -33.41 28.50 -15.84
N ILE A 212 -32.82 28.31 -14.66
CA ILE A 212 -31.40 28.55 -14.42
C ILE A 212 -30.63 27.22 -14.48
N GLN A 213 -29.48 27.21 -15.16
CA GLN A 213 -28.53 26.11 -15.09
C GLN A 213 -27.86 26.07 -13.70
N ILE A 214 -28.56 25.53 -12.71
CA ILE A 214 -28.13 25.52 -11.29
C ILE A 214 -26.79 24.82 -11.10
N TYR A 215 -26.46 23.86 -11.95
CA TYR A 215 -25.16 23.18 -11.91
C TYR A 215 -23.98 24.16 -12.02
N PHE A 216 -24.12 25.23 -12.81
CA PHE A 216 -23.08 26.24 -12.99
C PHE A 216 -22.80 27.04 -11.71
N VAL A 217 -23.84 27.30 -10.91
CA VAL A 217 -23.72 27.99 -9.62
C VAL A 217 -23.31 27.04 -8.51
N ALA A 218 -23.79 25.81 -8.56
CA ALA A 218 -23.58 24.79 -7.55
C ALA A 218 -22.16 24.22 -7.55
N MET A 219 -21.55 24.05 -8.72
CA MET A 219 -20.24 23.40 -8.82
C MET A 219 -19.12 24.16 -8.08
N PRO A 220 -18.96 25.50 -8.24
CA PRO A 220 -18.00 26.25 -7.44
C PRO A 220 -18.26 26.17 -5.93
N ALA A 221 -19.54 26.19 -5.53
CA ALA A 221 -19.94 26.05 -4.13
C ALA A 221 -19.62 24.65 -3.57
N ASN A 222 -19.86 23.58 -4.36
CA ASN A 222 -19.53 22.20 -3.98
C ASN A 222 -18.02 22.04 -3.73
N ILE A 223 -17.22 22.54 -4.66
CA ILE A 223 -15.76 22.51 -4.55
C ILE A 223 -15.30 23.27 -3.30
N GLY A 224 -15.81 24.50 -3.10
CA GLY A 224 -15.47 25.32 -1.94
C GLY A 224 -15.80 24.66 -0.60
N ILE A 225 -17.00 24.11 -0.45
CA ILE A 225 -17.41 23.39 0.77
C ILE A 225 -16.57 22.11 0.94
N GLY A 226 -16.28 21.40 -0.15
CA GLY A 226 -15.40 20.24 -0.16
C GLY A 226 -14.00 20.54 0.39
N PHE A 227 -13.40 21.66 -0.01
CA PHE A 227 -12.12 22.13 0.51
C PHE A 227 -12.19 22.51 2.00
N VAL A 228 -13.27 23.16 2.45
CA VAL A 228 -13.45 23.46 3.88
C VAL A 228 -13.57 22.17 4.69
N LEU A 229 -14.36 21.20 4.21
CA LEU A 229 -14.53 19.92 4.88
C LEU A 229 -13.21 19.14 4.99
N ILE A 230 -12.44 19.05 3.90
CA ILE A 230 -11.14 18.38 3.96
C ILE A 230 -10.18 19.13 4.89
N MET A 231 -10.14 20.46 4.88
CA MET A 231 -9.27 21.21 5.80
C MET A 231 -9.59 20.91 7.27
N LEU A 232 -10.87 20.76 7.63
CA LEU A 232 -11.30 20.45 8.99
C LEU A 232 -11.03 18.99 9.37
N LEU A 233 -11.15 18.05 8.43
CA LEU A 233 -11.06 16.62 8.68
C LEU A 233 -9.68 16.02 8.38
N PHE A 234 -8.79 16.75 7.70
CA PHE A 234 -7.53 16.21 7.19
C PHE A 234 -6.67 15.60 8.30
N ALA A 235 -6.50 16.32 9.41
CA ALA A 235 -5.70 15.85 10.53
C ALA A 235 -6.28 14.58 11.16
N SER A 236 -7.59 14.55 11.43
CA SER A 236 -8.24 13.39 12.03
C SER A 236 -8.24 12.17 11.10
N MET A 237 -8.45 12.37 9.79
CA MET A 237 -8.39 11.31 8.78
C MET A 237 -7.00 10.67 8.73
N ILE A 238 -5.94 11.47 8.70
CA ILE A 238 -4.59 10.92 8.61
C ILE A 238 -4.16 10.26 9.92
N LEU A 239 -4.46 10.85 11.08
CA LEU A 239 -4.16 10.21 12.36
C LEU A 239 -4.88 8.86 12.49
N TRP A 240 -6.17 8.81 12.14
CA TRP A 240 -6.93 7.56 12.13
C TRP A 240 -6.33 6.52 11.17
N PHE A 241 -5.85 6.95 10.01
CA PHE A 241 -5.15 6.09 9.07
C PHE A 241 -3.84 5.54 9.68
N LEU A 242 -3.02 6.38 10.31
CA LEU A 242 -1.74 5.96 10.91
C LEU A 242 -1.94 4.95 12.04
N ASP A 243 -2.94 5.17 12.90
CA ASP A 243 -3.29 4.22 13.97
C ASP A 243 -3.71 2.88 13.38
N SER A 244 -4.61 2.92 12.39
CA SER A 244 -5.08 1.72 11.70
C SER A 244 -3.95 0.99 10.96
N PHE A 245 -3.02 1.75 10.37
CA PHE A 245 -1.83 1.22 9.70
C PHE A 245 -0.88 0.55 10.68
N GLY A 246 -0.62 1.17 11.83
CA GLY A 246 0.20 0.59 12.90
C GLY A 246 -0.37 -0.74 13.41
N ILE A 247 -1.67 -0.80 13.66
CA ILE A 247 -2.37 -2.04 14.07
C ILE A 247 -2.26 -3.13 13.01
N MET A 248 -2.42 -2.78 11.73
CA MET A 248 -2.25 -3.73 10.63
C MET A 248 -0.82 -4.26 10.56
N MET A 249 0.19 -3.38 10.67
CA MET A 249 1.59 -3.75 10.64
C MET A 249 2.00 -4.64 11.82
N GLN A 250 1.41 -4.45 13.01
CA GLN A 250 1.61 -5.36 14.14
C GLN A 250 1.16 -6.80 13.85
N GLY A 251 0.26 -7.03 12.89
CA GLY A 251 -0.09 -8.39 12.45
C GLY A 251 1.05 -9.12 11.71
N PHE A 252 2.07 -8.39 11.26
CA PHE A 252 3.24 -8.94 10.55
C PHE A 252 4.51 -8.96 11.41
N VAL A 253 4.44 -8.44 12.64
CA VAL A 253 5.58 -8.30 13.57
C VAL A 253 5.28 -9.13 14.80
N LEU A 254 6.29 -9.81 15.35
CA LEU A 254 6.14 -10.68 16.53
C LEU A 254 6.40 -9.95 17.86
#